data_AF-A0A6A6LM93-F1
#
_entry.id   AF-A0A6A6LM93-F1
#
_cell.length_a   1.000
_cell.length_b   1.000
_cell.length_c   1.000
_cell.angle_alpha   90.00
_cell.angle_beta   90.00
_cell.angle_gamma   90.00
#
_symmetry.space_group_name_H-M   'P 1'
#
loop_
_entity.id
_entity.type
_entity.pdbx_description
1 polymer ?
#
loop_
_entity_poly.entity_id
_entity_poly.type
_entity_poly.pdbx_seq_one_letter_code
_entity_poly.pdbx_strand_id
1 'polypeptide(L)'
;MINREDSRTRPEDFTVPPEWIPFPSKIAFGLHEAKRAFGDHIEVNNSGFSDVFRLGSVIGGCNVIAIRNCNELESNFSRLVGELHCKPVVPIGLLPPADFDGSSDQDDMWLTIKEWLDKQNKGSVVYIAFGSESELSQPELHELALGLELSGLPFFWALRKRENSVKLPDGFEERVKGRGTVWTDQGLIARFFGEKMVGIEITKDEKDGSLRRESVAESLRLIMVEKEGRGYRDKAKEMKKLIADKDMHDRYVDHFVEFMQNHRVA
;
A
#
# COMPACT_ATOMS: atom_id res chain seq x y z
N MET A 1 -21.53 -7.49 -9.57
CA MET A 1 -21.15 -6.10 -9.89
C MET A 1 -22.33 -5.36 -10.51
N ILE A 2 -22.16 -4.47 -11.49
CA ILE A 2 -23.27 -3.86 -12.23
C ILE A 2 -24.03 -5.03 -12.90
N ASN A 3 -25.34 -5.17 -12.65
CA ASN A 3 -26.17 -6.35 -12.94
C ASN A 3 -25.96 -7.59 -12.04
N ARG A 4 -25.34 -7.42 -10.86
CA ARG A 4 -25.06 -8.44 -9.81
C ARG A 4 -24.12 -9.60 -10.14
N GLU A 5 -23.80 -9.84 -11.39
CA GLU A 5 -22.83 -10.89 -11.79
C GLU A 5 -21.39 -10.34 -11.90
N ASP A 6 -20.41 -11.23 -11.79
CA ASP A 6 -19.02 -11.07 -12.26
C ASP A 6 -18.78 -12.24 -13.22
N SER A 7 -18.23 -11.98 -14.40
CA SER A 7 -17.87 -13.04 -15.35
C SER A 7 -16.50 -13.65 -15.04
N ARG A 8 -15.70 -12.99 -14.21
CA ARG A 8 -14.34 -13.40 -13.85
C ARG A 8 -14.38 -14.60 -12.91
N THR A 9 -13.89 -15.73 -13.38
CA THR A 9 -13.97 -17.04 -12.69
C THR A 9 -12.63 -17.76 -12.64
N ARG A 10 -11.57 -17.18 -13.20
CA ARG A 10 -10.20 -17.70 -13.23
C ARG A 10 -9.19 -16.58 -12.95
N PRO A 11 -7.98 -16.89 -12.45
CA PRO A 11 -6.93 -15.90 -12.24
C PRO A 11 -6.62 -15.01 -13.46
N GLU A 12 -6.63 -15.59 -14.66
CA GLU A 12 -6.35 -14.86 -15.91
C GLU A 12 -7.33 -13.69 -16.13
N ASP A 13 -8.58 -13.84 -15.69
CA ASP A 13 -9.63 -12.83 -15.87
C ASP A 13 -9.41 -11.58 -14.98
N PHE A 14 -8.48 -11.63 -14.02
CA PHE A 14 -8.07 -10.52 -13.14
C PHE A 14 -6.81 -9.78 -13.64
N THR A 15 -6.23 -10.23 -14.76
CA THR A 15 -5.05 -9.61 -15.38
C THR A 15 -5.36 -8.43 -16.30
N VAL A 16 -6.65 -8.12 -16.48
CA VAL A 16 -7.16 -6.97 -17.22
C VAL A 16 -8.13 -6.16 -16.35
N PRO A 17 -8.26 -4.84 -16.57
CA PRO A 17 -9.29 -4.03 -15.93
C PRO A 17 -10.68 -4.60 -16.27
N PRO A 18 -11.57 -4.83 -15.28
CA PRO A 18 -12.89 -5.39 -15.55
C PRO A 18 -13.81 -4.40 -16.29
N GLU A 19 -14.67 -4.94 -17.17
CA GLU A 19 -15.55 -4.17 -18.07
C GLU A 19 -16.52 -3.22 -17.35
N TRP A 20 -16.84 -3.50 -16.07
CA TRP A 20 -17.71 -2.66 -15.25
C TRP A 20 -17.02 -1.41 -14.69
N ILE A 21 -15.73 -1.16 -14.97
CA ILE A 21 -15.07 0.12 -14.69
C ILE A 21 -15.31 1.07 -15.90
N PRO A 22 -16.14 2.13 -15.77
CA PRO A 22 -16.58 2.94 -16.90
C PRO A 22 -15.60 4.07 -17.27
N PHE A 23 -14.33 3.96 -16.89
CA PHE A 23 -13.30 4.97 -17.11
C PHE A 23 -11.92 4.33 -17.35
N PRO A 24 -10.97 5.01 -18.03
CA PRO A 24 -9.64 4.48 -18.26
C PRO A 24 -8.92 4.16 -16.95
N SER A 25 -8.49 2.90 -16.80
CA SER A 25 -7.71 2.36 -15.70
C SER A 25 -6.76 1.32 -16.26
N LYS A 26 -5.54 1.19 -15.70
CA LYS A 26 -4.64 0.06 -15.96
C LYS A 26 -4.45 -0.79 -14.69
N ILE A 27 -5.22 -0.52 -13.64
CA ILE A 27 -5.19 -1.24 -12.37
C ILE A 27 -5.76 -2.65 -12.60
N ALA A 28 -4.86 -3.61 -12.70
CA ALA A 28 -5.11 -5.04 -12.78
C ALA A 28 -3.96 -5.78 -12.08
N PHE A 29 -4.15 -7.06 -11.81
CA PHE A 29 -3.12 -7.90 -11.19
C PHE A 29 -2.13 -8.45 -12.22
N GLY A 30 -0.86 -8.60 -11.87
CA GLY A 30 0.03 -9.50 -12.60
C GLY A 30 -0.45 -10.95 -12.47
N LEU A 31 -0.22 -11.82 -13.45
CA LEU A 31 -0.78 -13.19 -13.44
C LEU A 31 -0.40 -14.01 -12.18
N HIS A 32 0.80 -13.80 -11.64
CA HIS A 32 1.24 -14.45 -10.39
C HIS A 32 0.53 -13.88 -9.15
N GLU A 33 0.22 -12.58 -9.13
CA GLU A 33 -0.57 -11.93 -8.08
C GLU A 33 -2.03 -12.38 -8.16
N ALA A 34 -2.58 -12.44 -9.37
CA ALA A 34 -3.94 -12.89 -9.62
C ALA A 34 -4.15 -14.34 -9.15
N LYS A 35 -3.20 -15.24 -9.43
CA LYS A 35 -3.25 -16.63 -8.95
C LYS A 35 -3.22 -16.73 -7.43
N ARG A 36 -2.41 -15.89 -6.77
CA ARG A 36 -2.35 -15.80 -5.30
C ARG A 36 -3.65 -15.27 -4.72
N ALA A 37 -4.09 -14.09 -5.14
CA ALA A 37 -5.34 -13.47 -4.67
C ALA A 37 -6.58 -14.33 -4.94
N PHE A 38 -6.58 -15.09 -6.04
CA PHE A 38 -7.66 -16.02 -6.37
C PHE A 38 -7.73 -17.17 -5.37
N GLY A 39 -6.62 -17.88 -5.13
CA GLY A 39 -6.56 -18.97 -4.15
C GLY A 39 -6.79 -18.51 -2.70
N ASP A 40 -6.24 -17.36 -2.33
CA ASP A 40 -6.30 -16.86 -0.95
C ASP A 40 -7.69 -16.28 -0.58
N HIS A 41 -8.38 -15.62 -1.52
CA HIS A 41 -9.58 -14.82 -1.20
C HIS A 41 -10.83 -15.10 -2.05
N ILE A 42 -10.68 -15.65 -3.25
CA ILE A 42 -11.80 -15.87 -4.19
C ILE A 42 -12.30 -17.32 -4.13
N GLU A 43 -11.39 -18.29 -3.97
CA GLU A 43 -11.75 -19.69 -3.78
C GLU A 43 -12.45 -19.94 -2.44
N VAL A 44 -13.25 -21.02 -2.41
CA VAL A 44 -13.97 -21.44 -1.22
C VAL A 44 -12.99 -22.09 -0.24
N ASN A 45 -12.76 -21.42 0.89
CA ASN A 45 -11.87 -21.92 1.93
C ASN A 45 -12.57 -22.92 2.88
N ASN A 46 -11.85 -23.43 3.87
CA ASN A 46 -12.29 -24.48 4.80
C ASN A 46 -13.60 -24.18 5.57
N SER A 47 -14.10 -22.93 5.58
CA SER A 47 -15.40 -22.60 6.17
C SER A 47 -16.59 -22.74 5.20
N GLY A 48 -16.36 -23.15 3.95
CA GLY A 48 -17.40 -23.27 2.92
C GLY A 48 -17.77 -21.96 2.23
N PHE A 49 -17.03 -20.88 2.49
CA PHE A 49 -17.20 -19.56 1.85
C PHE A 49 -15.84 -18.92 1.51
N SER A 50 -15.81 -18.09 0.48
CA SER A 50 -14.64 -17.26 0.14
C SER A 50 -14.64 -15.92 0.88
N ASP A 51 -13.49 -15.27 1.01
CA ASP A 51 -13.40 -13.97 1.69
C ASP A 51 -14.12 -12.87 0.91
N VAL A 52 -14.06 -12.91 -0.43
CA VAL A 52 -14.84 -12.03 -1.29
C VAL A 52 -16.34 -12.21 -1.08
N PHE A 53 -16.83 -13.44 -0.87
CA PHE A 53 -18.23 -13.67 -0.52
C PHE A 53 -18.60 -13.10 0.86
N ARG A 54 -17.73 -13.26 1.86
CA ARG A 54 -17.93 -12.68 3.21
C ARG A 54 -18.00 -11.16 3.14
N LEU A 55 -17.04 -10.52 2.47
CA LEU A 55 -16.99 -9.07 2.27
C LEU A 55 -18.23 -8.57 1.52
N GLY A 56 -18.60 -9.23 0.41
CA GLY A 56 -19.80 -8.91 -0.35
C GLY A 56 -21.09 -9.05 0.46
N SER A 57 -21.15 -10.02 1.38
CA SER A 57 -22.29 -10.21 2.30
C SER A 57 -22.37 -9.12 3.36
N VAL A 58 -21.24 -8.71 3.95
CA VAL A 58 -21.17 -7.59 4.91
C VAL A 58 -21.57 -6.28 4.24
N ILE A 59 -21.02 -5.98 3.06
CA ILE A 59 -21.43 -4.82 2.27
C ILE A 59 -22.91 -4.95 1.86
N GLY A 60 -23.40 -6.15 1.58
CA GLY A 60 -24.81 -6.43 1.30
C GLY A 60 -25.74 -6.09 2.47
N GLY A 61 -25.29 -6.31 3.72
CA GLY A 61 -26.06 -6.05 4.94
C GLY A 61 -26.05 -4.61 5.47
N CYS A 62 -25.07 -3.77 5.12
CA CYS A 62 -25.01 -2.40 5.63
C CYS A 62 -26.05 -1.46 4.99
N ASN A 63 -26.36 -0.31 5.60
CA ASN A 63 -27.16 0.74 4.96
C ASN A 63 -26.31 1.76 4.19
N VAL A 64 -25.04 1.92 4.58
CA VAL A 64 -24.12 2.99 4.16
C VAL A 64 -22.71 2.40 4.09
N ILE A 65 -21.88 2.90 3.18
CA ILE A 65 -20.47 2.54 3.04
C ILE A 65 -19.62 3.77 3.40
N ALA A 66 -19.06 3.80 4.60
CA ALA A 66 -18.02 4.78 4.94
C ALA A 66 -16.67 4.29 4.37
N ILE A 67 -15.95 5.13 3.63
CA ILE A 67 -14.69 4.75 2.96
C ILE A 67 -13.57 5.76 3.26
N ARG A 68 -12.41 5.25 3.67
CA ARG A 68 -11.19 6.06 3.91
C ARG A 68 -10.60 6.50 2.57
N ASN A 69 -11.16 7.55 2.00
CA ASN A 69 -10.78 8.15 0.72
C ASN A 69 -11.10 9.66 0.73
N CYS A 70 -10.57 10.41 -0.23
CA CYS A 70 -11.02 11.76 -0.55
C CYS A 70 -11.26 11.92 -2.06
N ASN A 71 -12.22 12.77 -2.44
CA ASN A 71 -12.67 12.91 -3.84
C ASN A 71 -11.60 13.51 -4.76
N GLU A 72 -10.69 14.31 -4.18
CA GLU A 72 -9.52 14.91 -4.80
C GLU A 72 -8.50 13.84 -5.25
N LEU A 73 -8.48 12.68 -4.59
CA LEU A 73 -7.62 11.55 -4.94
C LEU A 73 -8.35 10.60 -5.93
N GLU A 74 -9.54 10.11 -5.55
CA GLU A 74 -10.27 9.06 -6.29
C GLU A 74 -11.81 9.15 -6.23
N SER A 75 -12.39 10.30 -6.61
CA SER A 75 -13.86 10.44 -6.75
C SER A 75 -14.52 9.38 -7.66
N ASN A 76 -13.86 8.98 -8.75
CA ASN A 76 -14.39 8.00 -9.71
C ASN A 76 -14.64 6.62 -9.07
N PHE A 77 -13.71 6.10 -8.27
CA PHE A 77 -13.88 4.81 -7.61
C PHE A 77 -14.91 4.88 -6.48
N SER A 78 -14.93 5.95 -5.68
CA SER A 78 -15.96 6.14 -4.65
C SER A 78 -17.37 6.19 -5.25
N ARG A 79 -17.57 6.85 -6.40
CA ARG A 79 -18.84 6.82 -7.14
C ARG A 79 -19.18 5.40 -7.62
N LEU A 80 -18.22 4.72 -8.24
CA LEU A 80 -18.40 3.36 -8.77
C LEU A 80 -18.79 2.36 -7.67
N VAL A 81 -18.21 2.44 -6.46
CA VAL A 81 -18.62 1.62 -5.30
C VAL A 81 -20.10 1.85 -4.95
N GLY A 82 -20.57 3.10 -4.98
CA GLY A 82 -21.97 3.44 -4.71
C GLY A 82 -22.92 2.88 -5.77
N GLU A 83 -22.53 2.96 -7.05
CA GLU A 83 -23.26 2.39 -8.19
C GLU A 83 -23.29 0.84 -8.15
N LEU A 84 -22.16 0.20 -7.81
CA LEU A 84 -22.02 -1.26 -7.72
C LEU A 84 -22.86 -1.89 -6.62
N HIS A 85 -23.01 -1.20 -5.47
CA HIS A 85 -23.71 -1.72 -4.30
C HIS A 85 -25.11 -1.12 -4.09
N CYS A 86 -25.49 -0.11 -4.89
CA CYS A 86 -26.70 0.69 -4.75
C CYS A 86 -26.85 1.33 -3.35
N LYS A 87 -25.77 1.91 -2.81
CA LYS A 87 -25.72 2.44 -1.44
C LYS A 87 -25.05 3.82 -1.37
N PRO A 88 -25.44 4.67 -0.40
CA PRO A 88 -24.68 5.87 -0.07
C PRO A 88 -23.24 5.50 0.29
N VAL A 89 -22.28 6.11 -0.41
CA VAL A 89 -20.86 6.06 -0.09
C VAL A 89 -20.48 7.41 0.51
N VAL A 90 -19.87 7.39 1.70
CA VAL A 90 -19.42 8.59 2.39
C VAL A 90 -17.90 8.51 2.55
N PRO A 91 -17.12 9.30 1.80
CA PRO A 91 -15.69 9.45 2.04
C PRO A 91 -15.45 10.11 3.40
N ILE A 92 -14.55 9.55 4.21
CA ILE A 92 -14.22 10.04 5.56
C ILE A 92 -12.81 10.67 5.64
N GLY A 93 -12.28 11.09 4.49
CA GLY A 93 -10.91 11.58 4.36
C GLY A 93 -9.88 10.45 4.38
N LEU A 94 -8.60 10.83 4.27
CA LEU A 94 -7.49 9.87 4.29
C LEU A 94 -7.08 9.47 5.72
N LEU A 95 -7.64 10.10 6.75
CA LEU A 95 -7.35 9.86 8.17
C LEU A 95 -5.84 9.63 8.41
N PRO A 96 -4.96 10.57 8.04
CA PRO A 96 -3.53 10.41 8.28
C PRO A 96 -3.28 10.22 9.78
N PRO A 97 -2.22 9.48 10.19
CA PRO A 97 -1.83 9.42 11.60
C PRO A 97 -1.69 10.83 12.17
N ALA A 98 -2.08 11.01 13.44
CA ALA A 98 -1.88 12.27 14.14
C ALA A 98 -0.39 12.69 14.10
N ASP A 99 -0.14 14.00 14.18
CA ASP A 99 1.24 14.47 14.29
C ASP A 99 1.89 13.85 15.52
N PHE A 100 3.15 13.48 15.37
CA PHE A 100 4.00 13.14 16.49
C PHE A 100 4.21 14.41 17.31
N ASP A 101 3.47 14.56 18.41
CA ASP A 101 3.48 15.74 19.28
C ASP A 101 4.79 15.90 20.10
N GLY A 102 5.69 14.92 19.99
CA GLY A 102 6.94 14.84 20.73
C GLY A 102 6.77 14.32 22.16
N SER A 103 5.55 14.01 22.62
CA SER A 103 5.29 13.62 24.00
C SER A 103 5.79 12.20 24.36
N SER A 104 6.24 11.42 23.37
CA SER A 104 7.08 10.24 23.62
C SER A 104 8.57 10.61 23.78
N ASP A 105 8.84 11.66 24.55
CA ASP A 105 10.18 11.88 25.09
C ASP A 105 10.55 10.68 25.98
N GLN A 106 11.76 10.15 25.79
CA GLN A 106 12.32 8.95 26.46
C GLN A 106 11.93 7.57 25.89
N ASP A 107 12.07 7.39 24.56
CA ASP A 107 12.57 6.11 24.04
C ASP A 107 13.99 6.33 23.48
N ASP A 108 15.00 5.75 24.14
CA ASP A 108 16.43 5.85 23.73
C ASP A 108 16.64 5.38 22.28
N MET A 109 15.77 4.48 21.81
CA MET A 109 15.77 4.03 20.42
C MET A 109 15.44 5.17 19.46
N TRP A 110 14.44 6.01 19.76
CA TRP A 110 14.06 7.14 18.91
C TRP A 110 15.15 8.20 18.86
N LEU A 111 15.78 8.52 19.99
CA LEU A 111 16.92 9.44 20.03
C LEU A 111 18.08 8.95 19.16
N THR A 112 18.42 7.65 19.26
CA THR A 112 19.46 7.02 18.43
C THR A 112 19.12 7.07 16.93
N ILE A 113 17.86 6.79 16.56
CA ILE A 113 17.36 6.90 15.17
C ILE A 113 17.51 8.34 14.67
N LYS A 114 17.05 9.31 15.46
CA LYS A 114 17.07 10.73 15.11
C LYS A 114 18.49 11.23 14.92
N GLU A 115 19.41 10.92 15.83
CA GLU A 115 20.83 11.29 15.70
C GLU A 115 21.50 10.69 14.46
N TRP A 116 21.08 9.50 14.01
CA TRP A 116 21.58 8.91 12.77
C TRP A 116 21.01 9.61 11.53
N LEU A 117 19.72 9.95 11.55
CA LEU A 117 19.04 10.70 10.48
C LEU A 117 19.56 12.13 10.33
N ASP A 118 19.82 12.83 11.44
CA ASP A 118 20.34 14.20 11.47
C ASP A 118 21.75 14.33 10.85
N LYS A 119 22.48 13.20 10.71
CA LYS A 119 23.79 13.12 10.04
C LYS A 119 23.68 12.91 8.51
N GLN A 120 22.48 12.71 7.97
CA GLN A 120 22.24 12.43 6.55
C GLN A 120 21.86 13.70 5.77
N ASN A 121 22.09 13.69 4.47
CA ASN A 121 21.61 14.76 3.59
C ASN A 121 20.08 14.74 3.49
N LYS A 122 19.46 15.92 3.42
CA LYS A 122 17.99 16.04 3.36
C LYS A 122 17.43 15.30 2.15
N GLY A 123 16.65 14.25 2.40
CA GLY A 123 16.02 13.43 1.36
C GLY A 123 16.95 12.42 0.68
N SER A 124 18.13 12.10 1.25
CA SER A 124 19.01 11.06 0.71
C SER A 124 18.72 9.64 1.22
N VAL A 125 17.99 9.50 2.33
CA VAL A 125 17.73 8.21 2.98
C VAL A 125 16.53 7.51 2.37
N VAL A 126 16.69 6.25 1.97
CA VAL A 126 15.58 5.36 1.60
C VAL A 126 14.96 4.78 2.87
N TYR A 127 13.70 5.09 3.16
CA TYR A 127 12.94 4.38 4.19
C TYR A 127 12.29 3.13 3.60
N ILE A 128 12.42 2.00 4.32
CA ILE A 128 11.96 0.69 3.87
C ILE A 128 11.15 0.07 5.00
N ALA A 129 9.88 -0.18 4.74
CA ALA A 129 8.98 -0.92 5.61
C ALA A 129 7.98 -1.67 4.74
N PHE A 130 7.71 -2.94 5.04
CA PHE A 130 6.84 -3.82 4.24
C PHE A 130 5.37 -3.73 4.68
N GLY A 131 4.91 -2.50 4.96
CA GLY A 131 4.09 -2.33 6.17
C GLY A 131 4.91 -2.92 7.33
N SER A 132 4.48 -4.02 7.97
CA SER A 132 5.44 -5.07 8.42
C SER A 132 4.83 -6.47 8.68
N GLU A 133 3.65 -6.78 8.14
CA GLU A 133 3.10 -8.16 8.09
C GLU A 133 3.03 -8.68 6.64
N SER A 134 3.41 -7.90 5.62
CA SER A 134 3.95 -8.51 4.40
C SER A 134 5.29 -9.15 4.79
N GLU A 135 5.30 -10.46 4.97
CA GLU A 135 6.55 -11.22 5.13
C GLU A 135 7.10 -11.54 3.74
N LEU A 136 8.33 -11.12 3.48
CA LEU A 136 9.09 -11.55 2.31
C LEU A 136 9.51 -13.01 2.50
N SER A 137 9.46 -13.80 1.42
CA SER A 137 10.08 -15.12 1.42
C SER A 137 11.60 -15.00 1.64
N GLN A 138 12.25 -16.10 2.09
CA GLN A 138 13.71 -16.08 2.32
C GLN A 138 14.50 -15.60 1.09
N PRO A 139 14.18 -16.05 -0.15
CA PRO A 139 14.86 -15.56 -1.35
C PRO A 139 14.59 -14.09 -1.63
N GLU A 140 13.33 -13.61 -1.51
CA GLU A 140 13.01 -12.20 -1.75
C GLU A 140 13.70 -11.27 -0.74
N LEU A 141 13.78 -11.66 0.53
CA LEU A 141 14.49 -10.90 1.55
C LEU A 141 16.01 -10.89 1.31
N HIS A 142 16.58 -11.99 0.84
CA HIS A 142 18.00 -12.08 0.47
C HIS A 142 18.33 -11.18 -0.73
N GLU A 143 17.51 -11.24 -1.79
CA GLU A 143 17.65 -10.40 -2.98
C GLU A 143 17.44 -8.91 -2.67
N LEU A 144 16.45 -8.58 -1.83
CA LEU A 144 16.27 -7.22 -1.34
C LEU A 144 17.51 -6.74 -0.56
N ALA A 145 17.98 -7.50 0.43
CA ALA A 145 19.14 -7.14 1.24
C ALA A 145 20.38 -6.85 0.38
N LEU A 146 20.63 -7.67 -0.63
CA LEU A 146 21.74 -7.48 -1.56
C LEU A 146 21.49 -6.36 -2.58
N GLY A 147 20.24 -6.09 -2.96
CA GLY A 147 19.88 -4.95 -3.81
C GLY A 147 20.05 -3.61 -3.10
N LEU A 148 19.77 -3.56 -1.79
CA LEU A 148 20.05 -2.40 -0.94
C LEU A 148 21.55 -2.13 -0.84
N GLU A 149 22.35 -3.17 -0.58
CA GLU A 149 23.82 -3.09 -0.58
C GLU A 149 24.36 -2.62 -1.95
N LEU A 150 23.89 -3.23 -3.04
CA LEU A 150 24.24 -2.89 -4.42
C LEU A 150 23.80 -1.47 -4.83
N SER A 151 22.77 -0.89 -4.21
CA SER A 151 22.34 0.49 -4.48
C SER A 151 23.36 1.54 -4.01
N GLY A 152 24.17 1.23 -2.98
CA GLY A 152 25.11 2.17 -2.35
C GLY A 152 24.44 3.39 -1.69
N LEU A 153 23.13 3.37 -1.47
CA LEU A 153 22.37 4.45 -0.85
C LEU A 153 22.28 4.27 0.66
N PRO A 154 22.22 5.36 1.46
CA PRO A 154 21.87 5.24 2.87
C PRO A 154 20.39 4.82 2.97
N PHE A 155 20.12 3.78 3.73
CA PHE A 155 18.76 3.29 3.95
C PHE A 155 18.47 3.06 5.42
N PHE A 156 17.19 3.17 5.79
CA PHE A 156 16.66 2.74 7.07
C PHE A 156 15.58 1.70 6.82
N TRP A 157 15.83 0.46 7.26
CA TRP A 157 14.90 -0.66 7.13
C TRP A 157 14.28 -1.05 8.48
N ALA A 158 12.95 -0.91 8.54
CA ALA A 158 12.07 -1.52 9.52
C ALA A 158 11.80 -2.99 9.14
N LEU A 159 12.61 -3.91 9.67
CA LEU A 159 12.58 -5.34 9.41
C LEU A 159 12.20 -6.14 10.66
N ARG A 160 11.04 -6.80 10.64
CA ARG A 160 10.65 -7.74 11.71
C ARG A 160 11.37 -9.08 11.54
N LYS A 161 11.87 -9.62 12.66
CA LYS A 161 12.17 -11.05 12.82
C LYS A 161 11.21 -11.67 13.83
N ARG A 162 10.68 -12.84 13.51
CA ARG A 162 10.04 -13.77 14.45
C ARG A 162 10.98 -14.93 14.75
N GLU A 163 10.86 -15.55 15.93
CA GLU A 163 11.55 -16.80 16.22
C GLU A 163 11.13 -17.88 15.20
N ASN A 164 12.10 -18.58 14.60
CA ASN A 164 11.98 -19.47 13.44
C ASN A 164 11.72 -18.83 12.05
N SER A 165 11.85 -17.51 11.89
CA SER A 165 11.70 -16.82 10.59
C SER A 165 13.04 -16.48 9.90
N VAL A 166 12.99 -15.60 8.89
CA VAL A 166 13.98 -15.48 7.80
C VAL A 166 15.41 -15.16 8.25
N LYS A 167 16.38 -15.91 7.70
CA LYS A 167 17.81 -15.65 7.86
C LYS A 167 18.28 -14.59 6.86
N LEU A 168 18.76 -13.47 7.38
CA LEU A 168 19.46 -12.46 6.59
C LEU A 168 20.81 -13.01 6.10
N PRO A 169 21.40 -12.44 5.03
CA PRO A 169 22.73 -12.86 4.56
C PRO A 169 23.79 -12.78 5.68
N ASP A 170 24.81 -13.64 5.64
CA ASP A 170 25.80 -13.70 6.72
C ASP A 170 26.48 -12.34 6.98
N GLY A 171 26.51 -11.97 8.26
CA GLY A 171 27.01 -10.69 8.73
C GLY A 171 26.17 -9.45 8.39
N PHE A 172 25.05 -9.57 7.67
CA PHE A 172 24.20 -8.43 7.29
C PHE A 172 23.69 -7.66 8.52
N GLU A 173 23.37 -8.36 9.59
CA GLU A 173 22.83 -7.75 10.82
C GLU A 173 23.85 -6.89 11.57
N GLU A 174 25.13 -7.26 11.52
CA GLU A 174 26.24 -6.43 12.00
C GLU A 174 26.44 -5.19 11.11
N ARG A 175 26.09 -5.29 9.82
CA ARG A 175 26.13 -4.16 8.88
C ARG A 175 24.97 -3.16 9.07
N VAL A 176 23.78 -3.57 9.55
CA VAL A 176 22.56 -2.72 9.53
C VAL A 176 21.57 -2.81 10.72
N LYS A 177 21.96 -3.33 11.89
CA LYS A 177 21.13 -3.58 13.11
C LYS A 177 19.83 -2.71 13.24
N GLY A 178 18.67 -3.33 12.96
CA GLY A 178 17.37 -2.74 12.53
C GLY A 178 16.25 -2.48 13.59
N ARG A 179 14.95 -2.52 13.19
CA ARG A 179 13.71 -2.15 13.99
C ARG A 179 12.39 -2.80 13.47
N GLY A 180 11.27 -2.75 14.22
CA GLY A 180 9.93 -3.35 13.91
C GLY A 180 9.03 -2.58 12.90
N THR A 181 7.74 -2.90 12.62
CA THR A 181 6.68 -3.52 13.47
C THR A 181 5.66 -4.48 12.76
N VAL A 182 4.49 -4.07 12.21
CA VAL A 182 3.37 -4.94 11.68
C VAL A 182 2.53 -4.27 10.53
N TRP A 183 1.68 -5.04 9.81
CA TRP A 183 0.56 -4.74 8.84
C TRP A 183 0.79 -4.81 7.29
N THR A 184 -0.32 -4.90 6.52
CA THR A 184 -0.56 -5.13 5.05
C THR A 184 -1.71 -4.19 4.54
N ASP A 185 -2.22 -4.11 3.29
CA ASP A 185 -1.99 -4.65 1.92
C ASP A 185 -1.81 -3.44 0.97
N GLN A 186 -0.95 -3.57 -0.06
CA GLN A 186 -0.57 -2.47 -0.95
C GLN A 186 -0.48 -2.87 -2.44
N GLY A 187 -0.89 -4.05 -2.89
CA GLY A 187 -0.67 -4.47 -4.30
C GLY A 187 -1.29 -3.49 -5.31
N LEU A 188 -2.61 -3.40 -5.32
CA LEU A 188 -3.33 -2.46 -6.21
C LEU A 188 -3.14 -0.99 -5.80
N ILE A 189 -2.90 -0.70 -4.52
CA ILE A 189 -2.66 0.66 -4.01
C ILE A 189 -1.30 1.20 -4.49
N ALA A 190 -0.25 0.37 -4.52
CA ALA A 190 1.05 0.72 -5.07
C ALA A 190 0.99 0.83 -6.60
N ARG A 191 0.22 -0.04 -7.30
CA ARG A 191 -0.05 0.12 -8.73
C ARG A 191 -0.74 1.46 -9.03
N PHE A 192 -1.75 1.84 -8.25
CA PHE A 192 -2.38 3.18 -8.33
C PHE A 192 -1.36 4.31 -8.11
N PHE A 193 -0.53 4.23 -7.08
CA PHE A 193 0.52 5.23 -6.85
C PHE A 193 1.59 5.25 -7.97
N GLY A 194 1.83 4.12 -8.63
CA GLY A 194 2.62 4.02 -9.86
C GLY A 194 1.97 4.76 -11.03
N GLU A 195 0.66 4.57 -11.29
CA GLU A 195 -0.09 5.33 -12.30
C GLU A 195 -0.06 6.85 -12.05
N LYS A 196 -0.12 7.26 -10.77
CA LYS A 196 -0.01 8.67 -10.36
C LYS A 196 1.43 9.20 -10.39
N MET A 197 2.41 8.39 -10.78
CA MET A 197 3.84 8.72 -10.81
C MET A 197 4.36 9.19 -9.43
N VAL A 198 3.90 8.62 -8.31
CA VAL A 198 4.47 8.92 -6.97
C VAL A 198 5.32 7.79 -6.39
N GLY A 199 5.39 6.66 -7.10
CA GLY A 199 6.33 5.56 -6.86
C GLY A 199 6.60 4.80 -8.16
N ILE A 200 7.50 3.81 -8.10
CA ILE A 200 7.65 2.79 -9.14
C ILE A 200 7.47 1.41 -8.52
N GLU A 201 6.96 0.49 -9.33
CA GLU A 201 7.04 -0.94 -9.04
C GLU A 201 8.45 -1.43 -9.35
N ILE A 202 9.04 -2.23 -8.44
CA ILE A 202 10.31 -2.89 -8.71
C ILE A 202 10.02 -4.07 -9.64
N THR A 203 10.66 -4.10 -10.81
CA THR A 203 10.51 -5.19 -11.78
C THR A 203 10.84 -6.54 -11.13
N LYS A 204 9.89 -7.47 -11.23
CA LYS A 204 10.02 -8.88 -10.85
C LYS A 204 10.08 -9.76 -12.11
N ASP A 205 10.55 -10.99 -11.97
CA ASP A 205 10.52 -11.96 -13.06
C ASP A 205 9.06 -12.27 -13.47
N GLU A 206 8.76 -12.16 -14.76
CA GLU A 206 7.39 -12.30 -15.28
C GLU A 206 6.82 -13.72 -15.10
N LYS A 207 7.68 -14.75 -14.96
CA LYS A 207 7.25 -16.16 -14.93
C LYS A 207 6.85 -16.64 -13.54
N ASP A 208 7.62 -16.24 -12.52
CA ASP A 208 7.45 -16.72 -11.14
C ASP A 208 7.26 -15.60 -10.10
N GLY A 209 7.37 -14.34 -10.49
CA GLY A 209 7.24 -13.17 -9.61
C GLY A 209 8.45 -12.95 -8.68
N SER A 210 9.58 -13.63 -8.94
CA SER A 210 10.79 -13.50 -8.13
C SER A 210 11.40 -12.10 -8.20
N LEU A 211 11.87 -11.62 -7.05
CA LEU A 211 12.59 -10.36 -6.91
C LEU A 211 14.07 -10.57 -7.25
N ARG A 212 14.73 -9.59 -7.88
CA ARG A 212 16.17 -9.62 -8.18
C ARG A 212 16.87 -8.39 -7.59
N ARG A 213 18.04 -8.60 -6.98
CA ARG A 213 18.86 -7.53 -6.38
C ARG A 213 19.21 -6.40 -7.35
N GLU A 214 19.46 -6.71 -8.63
CA GLU A 214 19.78 -5.71 -9.66
C GLU A 214 18.60 -4.76 -9.86
N SER A 215 17.40 -5.31 -10.05
CA SER A 215 16.17 -4.53 -10.24
C SER A 215 15.82 -3.67 -9.02
N VAL A 216 16.10 -4.15 -7.80
CA VAL A 216 16.02 -3.34 -6.56
C VAL A 216 17.00 -2.17 -6.61
N ALA A 217 18.28 -2.44 -6.90
CA ALA A 217 19.32 -1.42 -6.90
C ALA A 217 19.09 -0.34 -7.98
N GLU A 218 18.71 -0.76 -9.19
CA GLU A 218 18.34 0.11 -10.31
C GLU A 218 17.14 0.99 -9.96
N SER A 219 16.06 0.40 -9.43
CA SER A 219 14.85 1.13 -9.03
C SER A 219 15.15 2.22 -7.99
N LEU A 220 15.98 1.91 -7.00
CA LEU A 220 16.37 2.86 -5.96
C LEU A 220 17.30 3.96 -6.49
N ARG A 221 18.26 3.63 -7.36
CA ARG A 221 19.13 4.62 -8.01
C ARG A 221 18.32 5.55 -8.91
N LEU A 222 17.39 5.02 -9.70
CA LEU A 222 16.45 5.77 -10.52
C LEU A 222 15.69 6.80 -9.68
N ILE A 223 14.99 6.36 -8.61
CA ILE A 223 14.19 7.26 -7.77
C ILE A 223 15.04 8.25 -6.97
N MET A 224 16.22 7.89 -6.48
CA MET A 224 16.97 8.72 -5.52
C MET A 224 18.04 9.61 -6.16
N VAL A 225 18.74 9.10 -7.18
CA VAL A 225 19.94 9.73 -7.76
C VAL A 225 19.66 10.34 -9.13
N GLU A 226 18.97 9.58 -9.99
CA GLU A 226 18.88 9.91 -11.41
C GLU A 226 17.99 11.14 -11.70
N LYS A 227 18.17 11.69 -12.90
CA LYS A 227 17.48 12.91 -13.35
C LYS A 227 16.02 12.60 -13.67
N GLU A 228 15.81 11.41 -14.21
CA GLU A 228 14.58 10.74 -14.61
C GLU A 228 13.67 10.53 -13.40
N GLY A 229 14.24 10.12 -12.26
CA GLY A 229 13.54 9.98 -10.99
C GLY A 229 12.91 11.26 -10.42
N ARG A 230 13.32 12.45 -10.87
CA ARG A 230 12.79 13.72 -10.32
C ARG A 230 11.30 13.87 -10.53
N GLY A 231 10.76 13.38 -11.66
CA GLY A 231 9.32 13.42 -11.92
C GLY A 231 8.52 12.77 -10.79
N TYR A 232 8.97 11.60 -10.32
CA TYR A 232 8.37 10.90 -9.19
C TYR A 232 8.50 11.67 -7.88
N ARG A 233 9.70 12.19 -7.58
CA ARG A 233 9.95 12.97 -6.35
C ARG A 233 9.13 14.26 -6.30
N ASP A 234 8.90 14.90 -7.43
CA ASP A 234 8.11 16.14 -7.51
C ASP A 234 6.59 15.86 -7.46
N LYS A 235 6.12 14.80 -8.11
CA LYS A 235 4.73 14.33 -7.96
C LYS A 235 4.41 13.86 -6.53
N ALA A 236 5.34 13.19 -5.85
CA ALA A 236 5.18 12.86 -4.44
C ALA A 236 5.10 14.10 -3.53
N LYS A 237 5.84 15.19 -3.82
CA LYS A 237 5.71 16.48 -3.09
C LYS A 237 4.39 17.17 -3.37
N GLU A 238 3.87 17.07 -4.59
CA GLU A 238 2.55 17.59 -4.98
C GLU A 238 1.45 16.86 -4.21
N MET A 239 1.45 15.52 -4.27
CA MET A 239 0.49 14.67 -3.57
C MET A 239 0.59 14.81 -2.04
N LYS A 240 1.79 15.03 -1.49
CA LYS A 240 1.95 15.33 -0.05
C LYS A 240 1.09 16.51 0.40
N LYS A 241 0.86 17.54 -0.43
CA LYS A 241 0.01 18.67 -0.06
C LYS A 241 -1.42 18.22 0.23
N LEU A 242 -1.95 17.33 -0.61
CA LEU A 242 -3.30 16.76 -0.45
C LEU A 242 -3.38 15.82 0.77
N ILE A 243 -2.38 14.95 0.95
CA ILE A 243 -2.36 13.99 2.06
C ILE A 243 -2.23 14.72 3.42
N ALA A 244 -1.51 15.84 3.45
CA ALA A 244 -1.27 16.64 4.67
C ALA A 244 -2.26 17.80 4.88
N ASP A 245 -3.28 17.97 4.02
CA ASP A 245 -4.31 19.02 4.19
C ASP A 245 -5.31 18.59 5.28
N LYS A 246 -4.98 18.93 6.53
CA LYS A 246 -5.79 18.59 7.71
C LYS A 246 -7.18 19.19 7.64
N ASP A 247 -7.28 20.48 7.34
CA ASP A 247 -8.55 21.19 7.24
C ASP A 247 -9.49 20.50 6.22
N MET A 248 -8.96 19.95 5.13
CA MET A 248 -9.72 19.15 4.18
C MET A 248 -10.18 17.81 4.75
N HIS A 249 -9.30 17.04 5.41
CA HIS A 249 -9.68 15.76 6.03
C HIS A 249 -10.68 15.95 7.18
N ASP A 250 -10.53 17.00 7.98
CA ASP A 250 -11.45 17.35 9.07
C ASP A 250 -12.85 17.67 8.52
N ARG A 251 -12.95 18.42 7.41
CA ARG A 251 -14.24 18.65 6.71
C ARG A 251 -14.91 17.35 6.21
N TYR A 252 -14.14 16.33 5.83
CA TYR A 252 -14.71 15.02 5.49
C TYR A 252 -15.27 14.30 6.73
N VAL A 253 -14.60 14.42 7.88
CA VAL A 253 -15.09 13.88 9.16
C VAL A 253 -16.35 14.61 9.62
N ASP A 254 -16.38 15.94 9.56
CA ASP A 254 -17.56 16.75 9.89
C ASP A 254 -18.76 16.37 9.03
N HIS A 255 -18.58 16.26 7.70
CA HIS A 255 -19.64 15.84 6.78
C HIS A 255 -20.11 14.39 7.06
N PHE A 256 -19.21 13.48 7.45
CA PHE A 256 -19.62 12.14 7.88
C PHE A 256 -20.43 12.16 9.19
N VAL A 257 -20.07 13.02 10.15
CA VAL A 257 -20.82 13.20 11.39
C VAL A 257 -22.21 13.79 11.11
N GLU A 258 -22.31 14.83 10.27
CA GLU A 258 -23.59 15.41 9.83
C GLU A 258 -24.45 14.37 9.11
N PHE A 259 -23.87 13.62 8.17
CA PHE A 259 -24.56 12.54 7.47
C PHE A 259 -25.14 11.51 8.46
N MET A 260 -24.36 11.07 9.45
CA MET A 260 -24.80 10.11 10.47
C MET A 260 -25.87 10.67 11.42
N GLN A 261 -25.87 11.98 11.69
CA GLN A 261 -26.92 12.65 12.46
C GLN A 261 -28.24 12.69 11.68
N ASN A 262 -28.17 13.01 10.39
CA ASN A 262 -29.34 13.10 9.49
C ASN A 262 -29.92 11.73 9.10
N HIS A 263 -29.12 10.66 9.15
CA HIS A 263 -29.52 9.29 8.80
C HIS A 263 -29.63 8.36 10.04
N ARG A 264 -29.97 8.92 11.20
CA ARG A 264 -30.30 8.11 12.39
C ARG A 264 -31.49 7.19 12.08
N VAL A 265 -31.22 5.89 12.01
CA VAL A 265 -32.25 4.85 11.97
C VAL A 265 -33.01 4.89 13.30
N ALA A 266 -34.33 4.98 13.22
CA ALA A 266 -35.25 4.95 14.36
C ALA A 266 -35.50 3.51 14.85
#